data_AF-A0A956HRQ1-F1
#
_entry.id   AF-A0A956HRQ1-F1
#
_cell.length_a   1.000
_cell.length_b   1.000
_cell.length_c   1.000
_cell.angle_alpha   90.00
_cell.angle_beta   90.00
_cell.angle_gamma   90.00
#
_symmetry.space_group_name_H-M   'P 1'
#
loop_
_entity.id
_entity.type
_entity.pdbx_description
1 polymer ?
#
loop_
_entity_poly.entity_id
_entity_poly.type
_entity_poly.pdbx_seq_one_letter_code
_entity_poly.pdbx_strand_id
1 'polypeptide(L)'
;LVSADKPIAVLNYMTGYGNLPLADQTGDPAVVQLSPVEQFLPTYVIVVPDKWDLDQLVITRKTGQPVTLDGVELADPAFIAVGPDHEVGRFVVADGVHQLESPVGFSVVVVGYDYADSYAYLGGSGTGLINPRPQG
;
A
#
# COMPACT_ATOMS: atom_id res chain seq x y z
N LEU A 1 -12.40 -9.55 -14.63
CA LEU A 1 -11.05 -9.43 -15.19
C LEU A 1 -10.95 -8.08 -15.90
N VAL A 2 -9.89 -7.30 -15.67
CA VAL A 2 -9.63 -6.06 -16.41
C VAL A 2 -8.71 -6.38 -17.59
N SER A 3 -8.99 -5.85 -18.78
CA SER A 3 -8.17 -6.04 -19.99
C SER A 3 -8.10 -4.71 -20.76
N ALA A 4 -6.94 -4.41 -21.33
CA ALA A 4 -6.72 -3.21 -22.14
C ALA A 4 -5.64 -3.47 -23.21
N ASP A 5 -5.72 -2.72 -24.31
CA ASP A 5 -4.71 -2.66 -25.38
C ASP A 5 -3.71 -1.50 -25.17
N LYS A 6 -3.88 -0.75 -24.07
CA LYS A 6 -3.06 0.39 -23.64
C LYS A 6 -2.67 0.24 -22.17
N PRO A 7 -1.68 1.02 -21.68
CA PRO A 7 -1.31 1.02 -20.27
C PRO A 7 -2.50 1.31 -19.35
N ILE A 8 -2.58 0.58 -18.23
CA ILE A 8 -3.59 0.77 -17.19
C ILE A 8 -2.93 1.50 -16.03
N ALA A 9 -3.53 2.61 -15.61
CA ALA A 9 -3.24 3.23 -14.32
C ALA A 9 -4.32 2.83 -13.32
N VAL A 10 -3.91 2.37 -12.13
CA VAL A 10 -4.83 1.99 -11.06
C VAL A 10 -4.62 2.94 -9.88
N LEU A 11 -5.73 3.47 -9.38
CA LEU A 11 -5.77 4.28 -8.17
C LEU A 11 -6.70 3.62 -7.16
N ASN A 12 -6.29 3.64 -5.89
CA ASN A 12 -7.18 3.36 -4.77
C ASN A 12 -7.73 4.67 -4.23
N TYR A 13 -9.00 4.64 -3.83
CA TYR A 13 -9.70 5.76 -3.24
C TYR A 13 -10.33 5.32 -1.92
N MET A 14 -10.10 6.11 -0.88
CA MET A 14 -10.82 6.04 0.39
C MET A 14 -11.86 7.15 0.44
N THR A 15 -13.09 6.80 0.80
CA THR A 15 -14.13 7.77 1.15
C THR A 15 -13.96 8.26 2.58
N GLY A 16 -14.32 9.50 2.89
CA GLY A 16 -14.21 10.04 4.25
C GLY A 16 -15.51 10.06 5.07
N TYR A 17 -15.43 10.76 6.19
CA TYR A 17 -16.49 11.15 7.12
C TYR A 17 -17.81 11.48 6.40
N GLY A 18 -18.92 10.99 6.97
CA GLY A 18 -20.28 11.18 6.41
C GLY A 18 -20.63 10.31 5.20
N ASN A 19 -19.67 9.56 4.63
CA ASN A 19 -19.90 8.62 3.52
C ASN A 19 -19.61 7.15 3.87
N LEU A 20 -19.17 6.87 5.11
CA LEU A 20 -18.90 5.51 5.58
C LEU A 20 -20.20 4.85 6.12
N PRO A 21 -20.43 3.56 5.83
CA PRO A 21 -21.65 2.85 6.24
C PRO A 21 -21.70 2.46 7.72
N LEU A 22 -20.63 2.71 8.49
CA LEU A 22 -20.50 2.37 9.91
C LEU A 22 -20.41 3.62 10.79
N ALA A 23 -20.65 3.45 12.09
CA ALA A 23 -20.67 4.54 13.07
C ALA A 23 -19.32 5.27 13.22
N ASP A 24 -18.22 4.62 12.82
CA ASP A 24 -16.88 5.21 12.78
C ASP A 24 -16.75 6.09 11.53
N GLN A 25 -17.34 7.28 11.63
CA GLN A 25 -17.16 8.36 10.67
C GLN A 25 -15.82 9.04 10.99
N THR A 26 -14.77 8.63 10.31
CA THR A 26 -13.41 9.16 10.48
C THR A 26 -12.78 9.41 9.11
N GLY A 27 -11.77 10.27 9.10
CA GLY A 27 -10.96 10.64 7.94
C GLY A 27 -11.68 11.55 6.95
N ASP A 28 -10.93 12.25 6.11
CA ASP A 28 -11.43 12.80 4.86
C ASP A 28 -11.03 11.88 3.67
N PRO A 29 -11.49 12.16 2.44
CA PRO A 29 -11.13 11.31 1.31
C PRO A 29 -9.65 11.38 0.93
N ALA A 30 -9.03 10.22 0.69
CA ALA A 30 -7.65 10.10 0.20
C ALA A 30 -7.57 9.26 -1.08
N VAL A 31 -6.66 9.60 -1.99
CA VAL A 31 -6.37 8.86 -3.23
C VAL A 31 -4.90 8.47 -3.24
N VAL A 32 -4.61 7.25 -3.68
CA VAL A 32 -3.24 6.79 -3.94
C VAL A 32 -3.13 6.05 -5.26
N GLN A 33 -2.14 6.41 -6.07
CA GLN A 33 -1.79 5.66 -7.26
C GLN A 33 -0.97 4.42 -6.88
N LEU A 34 -1.29 3.27 -7.47
CA LEU A 34 -0.61 2.01 -7.17
C LEU A 34 0.59 1.77 -8.09
N SER A 35 1.62 1.12 -7.56
CA SER A 35 2.73 0.62 -8.36
C SER A 35 2.28 -0.58 -9.20
N PRO A 36 2.71 -0.67 -10.48
CA PRO A 36 2.73 -1.93 -11.22
C PRO A 36 3.55 -2.99 -10.48
N VAL A 37 3.16 -4.26 -10.61
CA VAL A 37 3.84 -5.40 -9.95
C VAL A 37 5.27 -5.58 -10.45
N GLU A 38 5.53 -5.21 -11.70
CA GLU A 38 6.86 -5.21 -12.33
C GLU A 38 7.81 -4.16 -11.74
N GLN A 39 7.28 -3.19 -10.99
CA GLN A 39 8.04 -2.12 -10.35
C GLN A 39 8.05 -2.22 -8.81
N PHE A 40 7.61 -3.35 -8.27
CA PHE A 40 7.77 -3.64 -6.84
C PHE A 40 9.24 -3.68 -6.43
N LEU A 41 9.54 -3.18 -5.22
CA LEU A 41 10.90 -3.09 -4.69
C LEU A 41 11.08 -4.09 -3.53
N PRO A 42 12.30 -4.61 -3.30
CA PRO A 42 12.58 -5.50 -2.18
C PRO A 42 12.81 -4.75 -0.86
N THR A 43 13.00 -3.43 -0.91
CA THR A 43 13.30 -2.59 0.27
C THR A 43 12.62 -1.24 0.15
N TYR A 44 12.07 -0.76 1.25
CA TYR A 44 11.46 0.57 1.39
C TYR A 44 11.93 1.25 2.68
N VAL A 45 12.08 2.57 2.64
CA VAL A 45 12.15 3.42 3.82
C VAL A 45 10.96 4.38 3.74
N ILE A 46 10.08 4.35 4.73
CA ILE A 46 8.84 5.12 4.76
C ILE A 46 8.79 6.03 5.99
N VAL A 47 7.93 7.04 5.95
CA VAL A 47 7.65 7.94 7.08
C VAL A 47 6.18 7.85 7.45
N VAL A 48 5.88 7.42 8.67
CA VAL A 48 4.55 7.50 9.28
C VAL A 48 4.47 8.83 10.05
N PRO A 49 3.67 9.81 9.58
CA PRO A 49 3.56 11.12 10.23
C PRO A 49 2.90 11.06 11.61
N ASP A 50 3.23 12.01 12.49
CA ASP A 50 2.87 12.01 13.92
C ASP A 50 1.57 12.77 14.26
N LYS A 51 0.63 12.84 13.31
CA LYS A 51 -0.57 13.70 13.43
C LYS A 51 -1.89 12.95 13.40
N TRP A 52 -1.92 11.73 12.89
CA TRP A 52 -3.14 10.96 12.72
C TRP A 52 -3.31 9.95 13.86
N ASP A 53 -4.56 9.60 14.19
CA ASP A 53 -4.85 8.72 15.32
C ASP A 53 -4.59 7.25 15.00
N LEU A 54 -4.71 6.87 13.72
CA LEU A 54 -4.47 5.52 13.25
C LEU A 54 -3.64 5.53 11.97
N ASP A 55 -2.54 4.81 12.00
CA ASP A 55 -1.68 4.57 10.84
C ASP A 55 -1.62 3.08 10.50
N GLN A 56 -1.67 2.79 9.21
CA GLN A 56 -1.67 1.45 8.66
C GLN A 56 -0.77 1.33 7.43
N LEU A 57 -0.09 0.19 7.37
CA LEU A 57 0.60 -0.29 6.19
C LEU A 57 -0.30 -1.29 5.47
N VAL A 58 -0.61 -1.02 4.20
CA VAL A 58 -1.25 -1.97 3.29
C VAL A 58 -0.16 -2.58 2.42
N ILE A 59 0.17 -3.84 2.67
CA ILE A 59 1.29 -4.53 2.05
C ILE A 59 0.75 -5.56 1.07
N THR A 60 1.18 -5.48 -0.19
CA THR A 60 0.91 -6.49 -1.22
C THR A 60 2.19 -7.25 -1.48
N ARG A 61 2.19 -8.58 -1.29
CA ARG A 61 3.36 -9.44 -1.50
C ARG A 61 3.02 -10.65 -2.34
N LYS A 62 4.04 -11.33 -2.87
CA LYS A 62 3.88 -12.66 -3.46
C LYS A 62 3.53 -13.66 -2.37
N THR A 63 2.63 -14.61 -2.66
CA THR A 63 2.15 -15.60 -1.69
C THR A 63 3.30 -16.32 -0.97
N GLY A 64 3.28 -16.30 0.36
CA GLY A 64 4.22 -16.98 1.24
C GLY A 64 5.61 -16.35 1.33
N GLN A 65 5.83 -15.15 0.76
CA GLN A 65 7.12 -14.45 0.87
C GLN A 65 7.16 -13.61 2.14
N PRO A 66 8.21 -13.70 2.97
CA PRO A 66 8.26 -12.93 4.20
C PRO A 66 8.45 -11.43 3.89
N VAL A 67 7.85 -10.58 4.74
CA VAL A 67 8.11 -9.13 4.77
C VAL A 67 8.43 -8.77 6.21
N THR A 68 9.49 -8.00 6.42
CA THR A 68 9.87 -7.49 7.73
C THR A 68 9.57 -6.01 7.84
N LEU A 69 9.24 -5.57 9.04
CA LEU A 69 9.12 -4.18 9.47
C LEU A 69 10.11 -3.97 10.61
N ASP A 70 11.10 -3.11 10.40
CA ASP A 70 12.20 -2.84 11.33
C ASP A 70 12.90 -4.11 11.83
N GLY A 71 13.11 -5.06 10.91
CA GLY A 71 13.73 -6.35 11.18
C GLY A 71 12.83 -7.40 11.85
N VAL A 72 11.57 -7.07 12.14
CA VAL A 72 10.57 -8.00 12.69
C VAL A 72 9.67 -8.50 11.57
N GLU A 73 9.58 -9.82 11.40
CA GLU A 73 8.69 -10.42 10.40
C GLU A 73 7.22 -10.16 10.71
N LEU A 74 6.47 -9.74 9.69
CA LEU A 74 5.03 -9.53 9.79
C LEU A 74 4.29 -10.87 9.85
N ALA A 75 3.27 -10.94 10.71
CA ALA A 75 2.54 -12.19 10.97
C ALA A 75 1.86 -12.73 9.69
N ASP A 76 2.31 -13.90 9.25
CA ASP A 76 1.82 -14.58 8.05
C ASP A 76 0.28 -14.74 7.99
N PRO A 77 -0.42 -15.12 9.09
CA PRO A 77 -1.88 -15.25 9.07
C PRO A 77 -2.66 -13.94 8.83
N ALA A 78 -2.01 -12.78 8.89
CA ALA A 78 -2.63 -11.49 8.60
C ALA A 78 -2.75 -11.21 7.08
N PHE A 79 -2.06 -11.98 6.25
CA PHE A 79 -2.15 -11.86 4.79
C PHE A 79 -3.31 -12.68 4.23
N ILE A 80 -4.04 -12.07 3.30
CA ILE A 80 -5.20 -12.67 2.63
C ILE A 80 -4.91 -12.74 1.13
N ALA A 81 -5.11 -13.91 0.53
CA ALA A 81 -4.90 -14.13 -0.91
C ALA A 81 -5.75 -13.18 -1.77
N VAL A 82 -5.11 -12.51 -2.74
CA VAL A 82 -5.73 -11.62 -3.73
C VAL A 82 -5.34 -12.06 -5.14
N GLY A 83 -5.98 -13.12 -5.61
CA GLY A 83 -5.65 -13.75 -6.89
C GLY A 83 -4.73 -14.97 -6.71
N PRO A 84 -4.09 -15.43 -7.79
CA PRO A 84 -3.39 -16.72 -7.80
C PRO A 84 -2.02 -16.71 -7.12
N ASP A 85 -1.34 -15.56 -7.04
CA ASP A 85 0.08 -15.46 -6.70
C ASP A 85 0.43 -14.29 -5.76
N HIS A 86 -0.57 -13.53 -5.32
CA HIS A 86 -0.40 -12.39 -4.42
C HIS A 86 -1.32 -12.48 -3.21
N GLU A 87 -0.91 -11.81 -2.15
CA GLU A 87 -1.68 -11.63 -0.92
C GLU A 87 -1.50 -10.23 -0.36
N VAL A 88 -2.48 -9.77 0.40
CA VAL A 88 -2.52 -8.44 1.01
C VAL A 88 -2.68 -8.56 2.52
N GLY A 89 -1.85 -7.83 3.25
CA GLY A 89 -1.95 -7.67 4.71
C GLY A 89 -2.13 -6.20 5.07
N ARG A 90 -2.77 -5.96 6.22
CA ARG A 90 -2.95 -4.62 6.80
C ARG A 90 -2.42 -4.62 8.22
N PHE A 91 -1.50 -3.73 8.51
CA PHE A 91 -0.77 -3.69 9.79
C PHE A 91 -0.85 -2.30 10.37
N VAL A 92 -1.32 -2.19 11.61
CA VAL A 92 -1.18 -0.94 12.36
C VAL A 92 0.30 -0.71 12.63
N VAL A 93 0.76 0.52 12.42
CA VAL A 93 2.17 0.92 12.58
C VAL A 93 2.24 2.14 13.48
N ALA A 94 3.35 2.31 14.20
CA ALA A 94 3.59 3.49 15.01
C ALA A 94 4.12 4.65 14.16
N ASP A 95 4.09 5.87 14.69
CA ASP A 95 4.71 7.02 14.06
C ASP A 95 6.23 6.86 13.96
N GLY A 96 6.80 7.43 12.90
CA GLY A 96 8.25 7.49 12.72
C GLY A 96 8.74 6.99 11.36
N VAL A 97 10.04 6.72 11.30
CA VAL A 97 10.68 6.21 10.09
C VAL A 97 10.81 4.71 10.20
N HIS A 98 10.32 3.99 9.20
CA HIS A 98 10.34 2.53 9.18
C HIS A 98 11.06 1.99 7.96
N GLN A 99 11.77 0.88 8.15
CA GLN A 99 12.37 0.11 7.07
C GLN A 99 11.57 -1.18 6.85
N LEU A 100 11.20 -1.44 5.58
CA LEU A 100 10.57 -2.70 5.19
C LEU A 100 11.44 -3.46 4.19
N GLU A 101 11.54 -4.77 4.37
CA GLU A 101 12.40 -5.63 3.54
C GLU A 101 11.76 -6.99 3.23
N SER A 102 12.05 -7.53 2.05
CA SER A 102 11.66 -8.87 1.61
C SER A 102 12.68 -9.45 0.61
N PRO A 103 12.81 -10.79 0.51
CA PRO A 103 13.68 -11.42 -0.50
C PRO A 103 13.27 -11.14 -1.95
N VAL A 104 12.01 -10.74 -2.18
CA VAL A 104 11.48 -10.40 -3.51
C VAL A 104 10.72 -9.07 -3.46
N GLY A 105 10.40 -8.51 -4.63
CA GLY A 105 9.60 -7.29 -4.70
C GLY A 105 8.21 -7.45 -4.08
N PHE A 106 7.82 -6.46 -3.28
CA PHE A 106 6.47 -6.27 -2.74
C PHE A 106 6.06 -4.80 -2.90
N SER A 107 4.85 -4.42 -2.49
CA SER A 107 4.39 -3.02 -2.46
C SER A 107 3.87 -2.67 -1.07
N VAL A 108 4.08 -1.42 -0.67
CA VAL A 108 3.53 -0.84 0.56
C VAL A 108 2.83 0.48 0.23
N VAL A 109 1.60 0.60 0.68
CA VAL A 109 0.86 1.86 0.75
C VAL A 109 0.74 2.22 2.23
N VAL A 110 1.11 3.45 2.56
CA VAL A 110 0.95 3.98 3.91
C VAL A 110 -0.32 4.80 3.92
N VAL A 111 -1.16 4.56 4.92
CA VAL A 111 -2.46 5.18 5.08
C VAL A 111 -2.63 5.55 6.53
N GLY A 112 -3.14 6.74 6.81
CA GLY A 112 -3.59 7.07 8.16
C GLY A 112 -4.73 8.07 8.13
N TYR A 113 -5.46 8.14 9.22
CA TYR A 113 -6.62 9.00 9.37
C TYR A 113 -6.91 9.31 10.85
N ASP A 114 -7.56 10.45 11.08
CA ASP A 114 -8.08 10.90 12.37
C ASP A 114 -9.59 11.17 12.22
N TYR A 115 -10.19 11.99 13.06
CA TYR A 115 -11.62 12.30 12.95
C TYR A 115 -12.05 12.87 11.57
N ALA A 116 -11.28 13.76 10.95
CA ALA A 116 -11.70 14.47 9.74
C ALA A 116 -10.56 14.81 8.77
N ASP A 117 -9.41 14.14 8.90
CA ASP A 117 -8.25 14.28 8.04
C ASP A 117 -7.66 12.90 7.76
N SER A 118 -7.13 12.70 6.56
CA SER A 118 -6.53 11.45 6.10
C SER A 118 -5.31 11.71 5.22
N TYR A 119 -4.43 10.72 5.16
CA TYR A 119 -3.38 10.66 4.16
C TYR A 119 -3.25 9.25 3.56
N ALA A 120 -2.79 9.19 2.32
CA ALA A 120 -2.38 7.95 1.69
C ALA A 120 -1.25 8.22 0.70
N TYR A 121 -0.20 7.40 0.73
CA TYR A 121 0.87 7.48 -0.26
C TYR A 121 1.47 6.11 -0.57
N LEU A 122 2.02 5.98 -1.78
CA LEU A 122 2.75 4.79 -2.20
C LEU A 122 4.19 4.89 -1.68
N GLY A 123 4.66 3.87 -0.96
CA GLY A 123 6.01 3.88 -0.37
C GLY A 123 7.15 3.93 -1.39
N GLY A 124 6.87 3.55 -2.64
CA GLY A 124 7.80 3.72 -3.76
C GLY A 124 7.41 2.87 -4.97
N SER A 125 8.03 3.18 -6.10
CA SER A 125 7.94 2.39 -7.34
C SER A 125 9.31 2.35 -8.00
N GLY A 126 9.69 1.20 -8.53
CA GLY A 126 10.88 1.03 -9.33
C GLY A 126 10.84 1.86 -10.62
N THR A 127 12.01 2.21 -11.13
CA THR A 127 12.16 3.04 -12.33
C THR A 127 12.43 2.23 -13.60
N GLY A 128 12.31 0.90 -13.51
CA GLY A 128 12.48 -0.01 -14.64
C GLY A 128 11.51 0.31 -15.77
N LEU A 129 11.99 0.21 -17.01
CA LEU A 129 11.18 0.48 -18.20
C LEU A 129 10.19 -0.66 -18.43
N ILE A 130 8.93 -0.43 -18.05
CA ILE A 130 7.83 -1.38 -18.24
C ILE A 130 6.93 -1.02 -19.44
N ASN A 131 7.08 0.19 -19.98
CA ASN A 131 6.38 0.65 -21.17
C ASN A 131 7.34 1.38 -22.12
N PRO A 132 8.05 0.66 -23.02
CA PRO A 132 9.11 1.23 -23.85
C PRO A 132 8.62 2.18 -24.96
N ARG A 133 7.30 2.28 -25.19
CA ARG A 133 6.70 3.15 -26.21
C ARG A 133 5.45 3.84 -25.64
N PRO A 134 5.60 4.80 -24.71
CA PRO A 134 4.47 5.60 -24.27
C PRO A 134 3.87 6.33 -25.48
N GLN A 135 2.54 6.34 -25.60
CA GLN A 135 1.86 7.09 -26.66
C GLN A 135 2.15 8.58 -26.43
N GLY A 136 2.74 9.24 -27.43
CA GLY A 136 2.92 10.69 -27.49
C GLY A 136 1.76 11.39 -28.17
#